data_AF-A0A830GA26-F1
#
_entry.id   AF-A0A830GA26-F1
#
_cell.length_a   1.000
_cell.length_b   1.000
_cell.length_c   1.000
_cell.angle_alpha   90.00
_cell.angle_beta   90.00
_cell.angle_gamma   90.00
#
_symmetry.space_group_name_H-M   'P 1'
#
loop_
_entity.id
_entity.type
_entity.pdbx_description
1 polymer ?
#
loop_
_entity_poly.entity_id
_entity_poly.type
_entity_poly.pdbx_seq_one_letter_code
_entity_poly.pdbx_strand_id
1 'polypeptide(L)'
;MLVDCGSGVLERLARTETGPTGLDAVCLTHHHLDHVSDLLPLLKSRWLAAGDDGPAALPVVGPPGTTELIDDLLDVHAYLADRVRVEPRDVAGGIAGTAGLVSVLFAGDVLTGYRARPFESLGSFVGAQPDPAVGFLLFAAIGVFAWPLVYLSLRECLPGGVPGARGVVFAVPLWIGYAVVFGLGAGEGGSLVGFPLVTLVAHLVYGGLLGFVSVRLGDGNFDATV
;
A
#
# COMPACT_ATOMS: atom_id res chain seq x y z
N MET A 1 14.91 -7.26 -6.71
CA MET A 1 13.53 -6.78 -7.03
C MET A 1 13.30 -6.72 -8.55
N LEU A 2 12.11 -7.13 -9.01
CA LEU A 2 11.64 -7.05 -10.40
C LEU A 2 10.46 -6.06 -10.52
N VAL A 3 10.41 -5.27 -11.59
CA VAL A 3 9.28 -4.37 -11.91
C VAL A 3 8.62 -4.87 -13.20
N ASP A 4 7.34 -5.24 -13.09
CA ASP A 4 6.53 -5.97 -14.07
C ASP A 4 7.09 -7.35 -14.46
N CYS A 5 6.18 -8.27 -14.80
CA CYS A 5 6.48 -9.66 -15.16
C CYS A 5 5.77 -10.03 -16.46
N GLY A 6 6.08 -9.27 -17.51
CA GLY A 6 5.58 -9.47 -18.87
C GLY A 6 6.25 -10.62 -19.63
N SER A 7 5.81 -10.83 -20.87
CA SER A 7 6.26 -11.94 -21.71
C SER A 7 7.77 -11.93 -21.93
N GLY A 8 8.42 -13.07 -21.67
CA GLY A 8 9.86 -13.26 -21.89
C GLY A 8 10.73 -12.74 -20.75
N VAL A 9 10.14 -12.24 -19.66
CA VAL A 9 10.87 -11.86 -18.45
C VAL A 9 11.56 -13.08 -17.85
N LEU A 10 10.91 -14.26 -17.80
CA LEU A 10 11.52 -15.45 -17.21
C LEU A 10 12.78 -15.88 -17.95
N GLU A 11 12.75 -15.91 -19.29
CA GLU A 11 13.91 -16.27 -20.11
C GLU A 11 15.07 -15.28 -19.90
N ARG A 12 14.77 -13.98 -19.87
CA ARG A 12 15.78 -12.94 -19.65
C ARG A 12 16.36 -13.03 -18.25
N LEU A 13 15.51 -13.23 -17.25
CA LEU A 13 15.91 -13.35 -15.86
C LEU A 13 16.82 -14.56 -15.63
N ALA A 14 16.54 -15.69 -16.29
CA ALA A 14 17.40 -16.88 -16.23
C ALA A 14 18.82 -16.68 -16.79
N ARG A 15 19.07 -15.61 -17.56
CA ARG A 15 20.40 -15.22 -18.07
C ARG A 15 21.16 -14.27 -17.14
N THR A 16 20.56 -13.89 -16.00
CA THR A 16 21.20 -13.05 -14.99
C THR A 16 21.77 -13.90 -13.87
N GLU A 17 22.77 -13.37 -13.15
CA GLU A 17 23.30 -14.03 -11.95
C GLU A 17 22.25 -14.18 -10.85
N THR A 18 21.29 -13.24 -10.75
CA THR A 18 20.19 -13.29 -9.78
C THR A 18 19.24 -14.46 -10.06
N GLY A 19 18.92 -14.71 -11.33
CA GLY A 19 18.00 -15.76 -11.74
C GLY A 19 16.58 -15.60 -11.17
N PRO A 20 15.68 -16.57 -11.44
CA PRO A 20 14.30 -16.54 -10.93
C PRO A 20 14.22 -16.74 -9.40
N THR A 21 15.16 -17.46 -8.79
CA THR A 21 15.17 -17.77 -7.35
C THR A 21 15.75 -16.64 -6.50
N GLY A 22 16.63 -15.81 -7.05
CA GLY A 22 17.26 -14.69 -6.33
C GLY A 22 16.41 -13.41 -6.24
N LEU A 23 15.16 -13.42 -6.71
CA LEU A 23 14.27 -12.26 -6.55
C LEU A 23 13.77 -12.11 -5.11
N ASP A 24 13.87 -10.89 -4.58
CA ASP A 24 13.33 -10.50 -3.26
C ASP A 24 11.85 -10.09 -3.31
N ALA A 25 11.39 -9.57 -4.44
CA ALA A 25 10.03 -9.06 -4.64
C ALA A 25 9.75 -8.79 -6.12
N VAL A 26 8.46 -8.78 -6.47
CA VAL A 26 7.91 -8.29 -7.75
C VAL A 26 6.99 -7.10 -7.47
N CYS A 27 7.12 -6.03 -8.26
CA CYS A 27 6.24 -4.88 -8.24
C CYS A 27 5.50 -4.79 -9.58
N LEU A 28 4.17 -4.90 -9.56
CA LEU A 28 3.32 -4.77 -10.73
C LEU A 28 2.82 -3.33 -10.84
N THR A 29 3.01 -2.71 -11.99
CA THR A 29 2.51 -1.35 -12.26
C THR A 29 1.01 -1.36 -12.52
N HIS A 30 0.54 -2.34 -13.30
CA HIS A 30 -0.87 -2.58 -13.64
C HIS A 30 -1.09 -4.02 -14.14
N HIS A 31 -2.36 -4.42 -14.30
CA HIS A 31 -2.73 -5.81 -14.66
C HIS A 31 -3.01 -6.03 -16.15
N HIS A 32 -2.43 -5.23 -17.04
CA HIS A 32 -2.46 -5.62 -18.45
C HIS A 32 -1.59 -6.85 -18.67
N LEU A 33 -2.02 -7.71 -19.59
CA LEU A 33 -1.41 -9.01 -19.84
C LEU A 33 0.11 -8.91 -20.10
N ASP A 34 0.55 -7.88 -20.84
CA ASP A 34 1.94 -7.62 -21.18
C ASP A 34 2.82 -7.23 -19.97
N HIS A 35 2.23 -6.99 -18.80
CA HIS A 35 2.92 -6.72 -17.54
C HIS A 35 2.85 -7.88 -16.53
N VAL A 36 2.04 -8.92 -16.79
CA VAL A 36 1.80 -10.01 -15.82
C VAL A 36 1.91 -11.42 -16.40
N SER A 37 2.05 -11.59 -17.71
CA SER A 37 1.96 -12.89 -18.38
C SER A 37 2.97 -13.95 -17.91
N ASP A 38 4.16 -13.54 -17.46
CA ASP A 38 5.20 -14.45 -16.97
C ASP A 38 5.14 -14.67 -15.45
N LEU A 39 4.18 -14.06 -14.74
CA LEU A 39 4.10 -14.15 -13.28
C LEU A 39 3.92 -15.60 -12.79
N LEU A 40 2.97 -16.35 -13.36
CA LEU A 40 2.79 -17.77 -13.03
C LEU A 40 3.98 -18.65 -13.46
N PRO A 41 4.50 -18.54 -14.71
CA PRO A 41 5.73 -19.22 -15.10
C PRO A 41 6.90 -18.95 -14.15
N LEU A 42 7.07 -17.71 -13.70
CA LEU A 42 8.10 -17.32 -12.73
C LEU A 42 7.89 -18.07 -11.40
N LEU A 43 6.69 -18.03 -10.82
CA LEU A 43 6.37 -18.74 -9.57
C LEU A 43 6.62 -20.25 -9.70
N LYS A 44 6.18 -20.86 -10.80
CA LYS A 44 6.42 -22.27 -11.09
C LYS A 44 7.91 -22.59 -11.20
N SER A 45 8.69 -21.73 -11.88
CA SER A 45 10.14 -21.92 -12.02
C SER A 45 10.87 -21.89 -10.68
N ARG A 46 10.45 -20.99 -9.77
CA ARG A 46 10.99 -20.89 -8.41
C ARG A 46 10.69 -22.15 -7.61
N TRP A 47 9.46 -22.66 -7.68
CA TRP A 47 9.10 -23.93 -7.04
C TRP A 47 9.97 -25.08 -7.54
N LEU A 48 10.12 -25.24 -8.87
CA LEU A 48 10.91 -26.33 -9.45
C LEU A 48 12.39 -26.25 -9.10
N ALA A 49 12.93 -25.04 -8.93
CA ALA A 49 14.32 -24.81 -8.57
C ALA A 49 14.62 -24.99 -7.07
N ALA A 50 13.60 -24.97 -6.21
CA ALA A 50 13.78 -24.96 -4.76
C ALA A 50 14.03 -26.34 -4.12
N GLY A 51 13.79 -27.44 -4.85
CA GLY A 51 13.99 -28.79 -4.31
C GLY A 51 13.06 -29.11 -3.12
N ASP A 52 13.54 -29.93 -2.19
CA ASP A 52 12.75 -30.44 -1.06
C ASP A 52 12.36 -29.37 -0.03
N ASP A 53 13.11 -28.25 0.03
CA ASP A 53 12.86 -27.15 0.98
C ASP A 53 11.67 -26.25 0.56
N GLY A 54 11.27 -26.34 -0.72
CA GLY A 54 10.26 -25.48 -1.33
C GLY A 54 10.70 -24.01 -1.47
N PRO A 55 10.04 -23.21 -2.33
CA PRO A 55 10.50 -21.86 -2.60
C PRO A 55 10.28 -20.94 -1.38
N ALA A 56 11.17 -19.98 -1.19
CA ALA A 56 10.89 -18.84 -0.32
C ALA A 56 9.69 -18.05 -0.87
N ALA A 57 8.83 -17.57 0.03
CA ALA A 57 7.70 -16.73 -0.33
C ALA A 57 8.17 -15.50 -1.11
N LEU A 58 7.51 -15.23 -2.24
CA LEU A 58 7.80 -14.08 -3.08
C LEU A 58 6.75 -12.99 -2.85
N PRO A 59 7.11 -11.84 -2.24
CA PRO A 59 6.27 -10.67 -2.18
C PRO A 59 5.91 -10.18 -3.59
N VAL A 60 4.62 -10.02 -3.87
CA VAL A 60 4.12 -9.41 -5.10
C VAL A 60 3.27 -8.20 -4.73
N VAL A 61 3.82 -7.02 -4.97
CA VAL A 61 3.15 -5.75 -4.70
C VAL A 61 2.51 -5.23 -5.98
N GLY A 62 1.29 -4.75 -5.94
CA GLY A 62 0.66 -4.17 -7.13
C GLY A 62 -0.56 -3.28 -6.83
N PRO A 63 -1.25 -2.81 -7.87
CA PRO A 63 -2.48 -2.04 -7.70
C PRO A 63 -3.62 -2.88 -7.08
N PRO A 64 -4.74 -2.25 -6.70
CA PRO A 64 -5.95 -2.98 -6.31
C PRO A 64 -6.30 -4.07 -7.32
N GLY A 65 -6.69 -5.27 -6.85
CA GLY A 65 -6.93 -6.43 -7.71
C GLY A 65 -5.75 -7.40 -7.79
N THR A 66 -4.59 -7.09 -7.19
CA THR A 66 -3.38 -7.93 -7.31
C THR A 66 -3.54 -9.26 -6.59
N THR A 67 -4.22 -9.25 -5.44
CA THR A 67 -4.52 -10.46 -4.71
C THR A 67 -5.48 -11.33 -5.50
N GLU A 68 -6.59 -10.76 -5.96
CA GLU A 68 -7.60 -11.44 -6.77
C GLU A 68 -7.02 -12.00 -8.06
N LEU A 69 -6.16 -11.24 -8.76
CA LEU A 69 -5.47 -11.72 -9.94
C LEU A 69 -4.64 -12.98 -9.64
N ILE A 70 -3.88 -12.99 -8.53
CA ILE A 70 -3.04 -14.13 -8.16
C ILE A 70 -3.90 -15.32 -7.74
N ASP A 71 -4.96 -15.08 -6.97
CA ASP A 71 -5.88 -16.12 -6.52
C ASP A 71 -6.59 -16.77 -7.71
N ASP A 72 -7.16 -15.99 -8.64
CA ASP A 72 -7.82 -16.47 -9.85
C ASP A 72 -6.84 -17.26 -10.75
N LEU A 73 -5.59 -16.78 -10.86
CA LEU A 73 -4.54 -17.47 -11.60
C LEU A 73 -4.16 -18.81 -10.96
N LEU A 74 -4.12 -18.91 -9.63
CA LEU A 74 -3.83 -20.15 -8.92
C LEU A 74 -5.01 -21.11 -8.91
N ASP A 75 -6.25 -20.62 -8.87
CA ASP A 75 -7.47 -21.42 -8.94
C ASP A 75 -7.57 -22.18 -10.28
N VAL A 76 -7.36 -21.47 -11.39
CA VAL A 76 -7.29 -22.08 -12.73
C VAL A 76 -6.17 -23.13 -12.84
N HIS A 77 -5.11 -22.98 -12.05
CA HIS A 77 -3.96 -23.87 -12.02
C HIS A 77 -3.77 -24.56 -10.67
N ALA A 78 -4.85 -25.10 -10.10
CA ALA A 78 -4.92 -25.64 -8.73
C ALA A 78 -3.75 -26.51 -8.26
N TYR A 79 -3.09 -27.27 -9.16
CA TYR A 79 -1.91 -28.06 -8.81
C TYR A 79 -0.70 -27.22 -8.32
N LEU A 80 -0.69 -25.91 -8.59
CA LEU A 80 0.34 -24.96 -8.16
C LEU A 80 0.06 -24.37 -6.76
N ALA A 81 -1.20 -24.31 -6.32
CA ALA A 81 -1.61 -23.58 -5.12
C ALA A 81 -0.80 -23.97 -3.88
N ASP A 82 -0.58 -25.27 -3.65
CA ASP A 82 0.17 -25.78 -2.50
C ASP A 82 1.70 -25.84 -2.71
N ARG A 83 2.18 -25.41 -3.88
CA ARG A 83 3.58 -25.63 -4.32
C ARG A 83 4.35 -24.34 -4.49
N VAL A 84 3.66 -23.27 -4.87
CA VAL A 84 4.27 -21.94 -4.98
C VAL A 84 4.03 -21.17 -3.69
N ARG A 85 4.97 -20.31 -3.31
CA ARG A 85 4.80 -19.40 -2.18
C ARG A 85 4.82 -17.97 -2.70
N VAL A 86 3.67 -17.29 -2.61
CA VAL A 86 3.47 -15.92 -3.05
C VAL A 86 2.77 -15.13 -1.94
N GLU A 87 3.16 -13.88 -1.75
CA GLU A 87 2.54 -12.96 -0.81
C GLU A 87 2.00 -11.75 -1.58
N PRO A 88 0.76 -11.81 -2.09
CA PRO A 88 0.15 -10.66 -2.74
C PRO A 88 -0.06 -9.52 -1.74
N ARG A 89 0.22 -8.30 -2.18
CA ARG A 89 0.03 -7.07 -1.42
C ARG A 89 -0.49 -6.00 -2.38
N ASP A 90 -1.74 -5.60 -2.24
CA ASP A 90 -2.28 -4.46 -2.97
C ASP A 90 -2.28 -3.16 -2.14
N VAL A 91 -2.35 -2.03 -2.85
CA VAL A 91 -2.38 -0.68 -2.27
C VAL A 91 -3.78 -0.11 -2.12
N ALA A 92 -4.84 -0.93 -2.23
CA ALA A 92 -6.22 -0.44 -2.21
C ALA A 92 -6.58 0.26 -0.91
N GLY A 93 -6.11 -0.27 0.23
CA GLY A 93 -6.26 0.40 1.52
C GLY A 93 -5.57 1.76 1.56
N GLY A 94 -4.43 1.91 0.89
CA GLY A 94 -3.74 3.19 0.74
C GLY A 94 -4.54 4.22 -0.06
N ILE A 95 -5.14 3.79 -1.16
CA ILE A 95 -6.00 4.64 -1.99
C ILE A 95 -7.24 5.06 -1.21
N ALA A 96 -7.97 4.10 -0.63
CA ALA A 96 -9.19 4.36 0.12
C ALA A 96 -8.91 5.25 1.34
N GLY A 97 -7.85 4.94 2.11
CA GLY A 97 -7.40 5.74 3.24
C GLY A 97 -7.06 7.17 2.82
N THR A 98 -6.25 7.35 1.78
CA THR A 98 -5.85 8.68 1.30
C THR A 98 -7.03 9.50 0.78
N ALA A 99 -7.95 8.88 0.02
CA ALA A 99 -9.15 9.54 -0.45
C ALA A 99 -10.04 10.00 0.72
N GLY A 100 -10.21 9.14 1.74
CA GLY A 100 -10.94 9.48 2.97
C GLY A 100 -10.29 10.63 3.75
N LEU A 101 -8.96 10.57 3.93
CA LEU A 101 -8.16 11.61 4.57
C LEU A 101 -8.36 12.97 3.88
N VAL A 102 -8.14 13.03 2.57
CA VAL A 102 -8.29 14.26 1.77
C VAL A 102 -9.72 14.79 1.83
N SER A 103 -10.72 13.90 1.77
CA SER A 103 -12.13 14.30 1.84
C SER A 103 -12.49 14.95 3.18
N VAL A 104 -12.01 14.38 4.31
CA VAL A 104 -12.25 14.95 5.64
C VAL A 104 -11.51 16.28 5.81
N LEU A 105 -10.25 16.37 5.33
CA LEU A 105 -9.49 17.62 5.40
C LEU A 105 -10.17 18.73 4.59
N PHE A 106 -10.60 18.43 3.36
CA PHE A 106 -11.31 19.38 2.51
C PHE A 106 -12.65 19.80 3.14
N ALA A 107 -13.44 18.84 3.63
CA ALA A 107 -14.71 19.13 4.28
C ALA A 107 -14.53 20.02 5.51
N GLY A 108 -13.51 19.77 6.33
CA GLY A 108 -13.27 20.60 7.49
C GLY A 108 -12.78 22.01 7.13
N ASP A 109 -11.98 22.20 6.06
CA ASP A 109 -11.58 23.54 5.60
C ASP A 109 -12.83 24.35 5.23
N VAL A 110 -13.74 23.73 4.46
CA VAL A 110 -15.02 24.33 4.08
C VAL A 110 -15.91 24.63 5.29
N LEU A 111 -16.01 23.71 6.25
CA LEU A 111 -16.98 23.79 7.35
C LEU A 111 -16.49 24.62 8.54
N THR A 112 -15.20 24.60 8.85
CA THR A 112 -14.64 25.26 10.05
C THR A 112 -13.72 26.42 9.71
N GLY A 113 -13.44 26.66 8.42
CA GLY A 113 -12.56 27.73 7.95
C GLY A 113 -11.09 27.57 8.39
N TYR A 114 -10.65 26.35 8.77
CA TYR A 114 -9.26 26.14 9.18
C TYR A 114 -8.37 26.06 7.94
N ARG A 115 -7.44 27.01 7.78
CA ARG A 115 -6.50 26.99 6.64
C ARG A 115 -5.25 26.19 6.97
N ALA A 116 -5.35 24.88 7.02
CA ALA A 116 -4.13 24.08 6.87
C ALA A 116 -3.74 24.12 5.39
N ARG A 117 -2.51 24.57 5.09
CA ARG A 117 -1.97 24.53 3.73
C ARG A 117 -0.88 23.45 3.62
N PRO A 118 -1.19 22.17 3.94
CA PRO A 118 -0.18 21.12 4.02
C PRO A 118 0.51 20.91 2.68
N PHE A 119 -0.19 21.13 1.56
CA PHE A 119 0.37 20.97 0.22
C PHE A 119 1.34 22.10 -0.15
N GLU A 120 1.08 23.35 0.25
CA GLU A 120 2.04 24.43 0.05
C GLU A 120 3.31 24.20 0.88
N SER A 121 3.13 23.78 2.14
CA SER A 121 4.24 23.42 3.02
C SER A 121 5.05 22.24 2.44
N LEU A 122 4.40 21.18 1.97
CA LEU A 122 5.07 20.04 1.35
C LEU A 122 5.79 20.40 0.05
N GLY A 123 5.14 21.16 -0.84
CA GLY A 123 5.73 21.61 -2.10
C GLY A 123 6.97 22.48 -1.89
N SER A 124 7.00 23.28 -0.82
CA SER A 124 8.16 24.10 -0.47
C SER A 124 9.43 23.31 -0.12
N PHE A 125 9.31 22.03 0.27
CA PHE A 125 10.47 21.18 0.53
C PHE A 125 11.17 20.69 -0.74
N VAL A 126 10.51 20.75 -1.91
CA VAL A 126 11.00 20.17 -3.18
C VAL A 126 11.45 21.22 -4.19
N GLY A 127 11.13 22.51 -3.97
CA GLY A 127 11.57 23.59 -4.86
C GLY A 127 11.47 24.98 -4.23
N ALA A 128 12.10 25.96 -4.89
CA ALA A 128 12.17 27.35 -4.42
C ALA A 128 10.82 28.11 -4.51
N GLN A 129 9.83 27.57 -5.23
CA GLN A 129 8.47 28.10 -5.30
C GLN A 129 7.48 27.04 -4.81
N PRO A 130 6.59 27.36 -3.85
CA PRO A 130 5.60 26.40 -3.36
C PRO A 130 4.55 26.14 -4.44
N ASP A 131 4.63 24.98 -5.09
CA ASP A 131 3.58 24.48 -5.97
C ASP A 131 2.65 23.52 -5.20
N PRO A 132 1.38 23.90 -4.94
CA PRO A 132 0.42 23.03 -4.26
C PRO A 132 0.18 21.71 -4.98
N ALA A 133 0.31 21.66 -6.32
CA ALA A 133 0.13 20.43 -7.08
C ALA A 133 1.22 19.41 -6.76
N VAL A 134 2.48 19.86 -6.68
CA VAL A 134 3.62 19.02 -6.27
C VAL A 134 3.42 18.52 -4.84
N GLY A 135 3.02 19.40 -3.92
CA GLY A 135 2.73 19.02 -2.54
C GLY A 135 1.60 17.99 -2.41
N PHE A 136 0.53 18.13 -3.21
CA PHE A 136 -0.55 17.16 -3.27
C PHE A 136 -0.07 15.81 -3.81
N LEU A 137 0.72 15.80 -4.90
CA LEU A 137 1.25 14.55 -5.47
C LEU A 137 2.16 13.82 -4.48
N LEU A 138 3.01 14.54 -3.74
CA LEU A 138 3.86 13.95 -2.69
C LEU A 138 3.02 13.40 -1.55
N PHE A 139 2.03 14.17 -1.08
CA PHE A 139 1.11 13.74 -0.04
C PHE A 139 0.35 12.48 -0.45
N ALA A 140 -0.18 12.45 -1.68
CA ALA A 140 -0.87 11.30 -2.23
C ALA A 140 0.06 10.10 -2.39
N ALA A 141 1.28 10.28 -2.91
CA ALA A 141 2.24 9.18 -3.05
C ALA A 141 2.62 8.57 -1.68
N ILE A 142 2.84 9.41 -0.67
CA ILE A 142 3.14 8.98 0.69
C ILE A 142 1.94 8.23 1.31
N GLY A 143 0.73 8.77 1.17
CA GLY A 143 -0.50 8.16 1.71
C GLY A 143 -0.92 6.87 0.99
N VAL A 144 -0.65 6.77 -0.32
CA VAL A 144 -1.07 5.61 -1.13
C VAL A 144 -0.04 4.49 -1.11
N PHE A 145 1.26 4.82 -1.03
CA PHE A 145 2.32 3.81 -1.14
C PHE A 145 3.15 3.69 0.13
N ALA A 146 3.75 4.77 0.61
CA ALA A 146 4.75 4.69 1.68
C ALA A 146 4.14 4.18 2.99
N TRP A 147 3.10 4.83 3.49
CA TRP A 147 2.48 4.44 4.77
C TRP A 147 1.76 3.08 4.70
N PRO A 148 1.04 2.73 3.62
CA PRO A 148 0.43 1.41 3.49
C PRO A 148 1.44 0.28 3.50
N LEU A 149 2.60 0.43 2.85
CA LEU A 149 3.66 -0.58 2.88
C LEU A 149 4.21 -0.77 4.30
N VAL A 150 4.42 0.33 5.04
CA VAL A 150 4.85 0.29 6.45
C VAL A 150 3.77 -0.38 7.30
N TYR A 151 2.49 -0.02 7.12
CA TYR A 151 1.38 -0.66 7.81
C TYR A 151 1.37 -2.18 7.57
N LEU A 152 1.49 -2.62 6.31
CA LEU A 152 1.52 -4.05 5.97
C LEU A 152 2.70 -4.78 6.63
N SER A 153 3.86 -4.13 6.79
CA SER A 153 5.00 -4.71 7.51
C SER A 153 4.82 -4.80 9.03
N LEU A 154 3.97 -3.95 9.62
CA LEU A 154 3.80 -3.86 11.08
C LEU A 154 2.48 -4.46 11.58
N ARG A 155 1.54 -4.78 10.67
CA ARG A 155 0.15 -5.13 11.01
C ARG A 155 0.00 -6.27 12.01
N GLU A 156 0.96 -7.18 12.07
CA GLU A 156 0.96 -8.32 13.00
C GLU A 156 1.38 -7.93 14.42
N CYS A 157 2.15 -6.85 14.56
CA CYS A 157 2.60 -6.30 15.84
C CYS A 157 1.61 -5.28 16.42
N LEU A 158 0.66 -4.79 15.61
CA LEU A 158 -0.28 -3.74 16.04
C LEU A 158 -1.42 -4.31 16.89
N PRO A 159 -1.74 -3.68 18.03
CA PRO A 159 -2.87 -4.09 18.85
C PRO A 159 -4.20 -3.82 18.12
N GLY A 160 -5.19 -4.68 18.37
CA GLY A 160 -6.54 -4.57 17.79
C GLY A 160 -7.05 -5.92 17.28
N GLY A 161 -8.27 -6.28 17.70
CA GLY A 161 -8.90 -7.55 17.32
C GLY A 161 -9.49 -7.57 15.91
N VAL A 162 -9.60 -6.42 15.25
CA VAL A 162 -10.14 -6.28 13.88
C VAL A 162 -9.23 -5.42 13.01
N PRO A 163 -9.18 -5.65 11.69
CA PRO A 163 -8.25 -4.96 10.79
C PRO A 163 -8.32 -3.43 10.84
N GLY A 164 -9.53 -2.87 10.84
CA GLY A 164 -9.73 -1.42 10.95
C GLY A 164 -9.18 -0.83 12.25
N ALA A 165 -9.25 -1.57 13.36
CA ALA A 165 -8.71 -1.09 14.64
C ALA A 165 -7.18 -1.02 14.62
N ARG A 166 -6.51 -2.01 14.03
CA ARG A 166 -5.04 -1.98 13.84
C ARG A 166 -4.62 -0.81 12.96
N GLY A 167 -5.35 -0.56 11.89
CA GLY A 167 -5.13 0.61 11.03
C GLY A 167 -5.32 1.94 11.76
N VAL A 168 -6.33 2.07 12.62
CA VAL A 168 -6.50 3.24 13.50
C VAL A 168 -5.30 3.43 14.43
N VAL A 169 -4.83 2.36 15.09
CA VAL A 169 -3.66 2.43 15.97
C VAL A 169 -2.42 2.88 15.20
N PHE A 170 -2.22 2.38 13.98
CA PHE A 170 -1.14 2.82 13.11
C PHE A 170 -1.21 4.31 12.74
N ALA A 171 -2.42 4.85 12.55
CA ALA A 171 -2.60 6.24 12.12
C ALA A 171 -2.42 7.27 13.24
N VAL A 172 -2.49 6.88 14.52
CA VAL A 172 -2.31 7.81 15.65
C VAL A 172 -0.91 8.45 15.67
N PRO A 173 0.20 7.70 15.57
CA PRO A 173 1.53 8.30 15.40
C PRO A 173 1.66 9.21 14.18
N LEU A 174 1.03 8.85 13.05
CA LEU A 174 1.03 9.67 11.84
C LEU A 174 0.32 11.01 12.08
N TRP A 175 -0.82 10.99 12.78
CA TRP A 175 -1.52 12.20 13.20
C TRP A 175 -0.66 13.09 14.09
N ILE A 176 0.05 12.53 15.08
CA ILE A 176 0.95 13.30 15.94
C ILE A 176 2.02 13.99 15.08
N GLY A 177 2.66 13.25 14.17
CA GLY A 177 3.64 13.80 13.23
C GLY A 177 3.05 14.93 12.38
N TYR A 178 1.86 14.73 11.82
CA TYR A 178 1.15 15.75 11.05
C TYR A 178 0.83 17.00 11.88
N ALA A 179 0.31 16.82 13.09
CA ALA A 179 -0.03 17.92 14.00
C ALA A 179 1.22 18.70 14.43
N VAL A 180 2.35 18.03 14.63
CA VAL A 180 3.63 18.69 14.94
C VAL A 180 4.15 19.47 13.72
N VAL A 181 4.21 18.84 12.55
CA VAL A 181 4.79 19.44 11.34
C VAL A 181 3.94 20.60 10.82
N PHE A 182 2.62 20.43 10.78
CA PHE A 182 1.70 21.40 10.16
C PHE A 182 0.92 22.25 11.18
N GLY A 183 0.87 21.85 12.45
CA GLY A 183 0.18 22.59 13.50
C GLY A 183 1.06 23.57 14.28
N LEU A 184 2.37 23.30 14.44
CA LEU A 184 3.28 24.20 15.17
C LEU A 184 3.65 25.49 14.42
N GLY A 185 3.54 25.49 13.08
CA GLY A 185 3.80 26.66 12.22
C GLY A 185 2.56 27.47 11.86
N ALA A 186 1.36 27.04 12.29
CA ALA A 186 0.09 27.67 11.95
C ALA A 186 -0.16 28.94 12.80
N GLY A 187 0.57 30.01 12.48
CA GLY A 187 0.29 31.36 13.01
C GLY A 187 -1.02 31.95 12.48
N GLU A 188 -1.70 32.70 13.35
CA GLU A 188 -2.86 33.63 13.20
C GLU A 188 -4.15 33.20 12.46
N GLY A 189 -4.21 32.05 11.80
CA GLY A 189 -5.41 31.61 11.05
C GLY A 189 -5.99 30.24 11.41
N GLY A 190 -5.35 29.49 12.30
CA GLY A 190 -5.78 28.14 12.69
C GLY A 190 -6.72 28.15 13.89
N SER A 191 -7.89 27.52 13.78
CA SER A 191 -8.74 27.26 14.94
C SER A 191 -8.00 26.34 15.93
N LEU A 192 -7.78 26.81 17.16
CA LEU A 192 -7.12 26.08 18.26
C LEU A 192 -7.78 24.72 18.54
N VAL A 193 -9.06 24.58 18.20
CA VAL A 193 -9.84 23.36 18.38
C VAL A 193 -10.12 22.67 17.05
N GLY A 194 -10.45 23.44 16.00
CA GLY A 194 -10.85 22.90 14.70
C GLY A 194 -9.72 22.15 13.99
N PHE A 195 -8.51 22.71 13.97
CA PHE A 195 -7.36 22.06 13.31
C PHE A 195 -7.01 20.69 13.93
N PRO A 196 -6.73 20.56 15.25
CA PRO A 196 -6.36 19.26 15.82
C PRO A 196 -7.50 18.25 15.73
N LEU A 197 -8.76 18.69 15.87
CA LEU A 197 -9.93 17.82 15.79
C LEU A 197 -10.15 17.27 14.37
N VAL A 198 -10.18 18.13 13.35
CA VAL A 198 -10.41 17.68 11.96
C VAL A 198 -9.27 16.79 11.52
N THR A 199 -8.02 17.17 11.78
CA THR A 199 -6.86 16.37 11.38
C THR A 199 -6.83 15.03 12.11
N LEU A 200 -7.24 14.97 13.39
CA LEU A 200 -7.40 13.71 14.10
C LEU A 200 -8.43 12.82 13.39
N VAL A 201 -9.64 13.33 13.15
CA VAL A 201 -10.70 12.57 12.46
C VAL A 201 -10.22 12.09 11.10
N ALA A 202 -9.53 12.94 10.34
CA ALA A 202 -9.01 12.59 9.02
C ALA A 202 -8.02 11.42 9.08
N HIS A 203 -7.11 11.41 10.06
CA HIS A 203 -6.15 10.31 10.23
C HIS A 203 -6.79 9.04 10.78
N LEU A 204 -7.79 9.15 11.67
CA LEU A 204 -8.55 7.99 12.13
C LEU A 204 -9.32 7.34 10.97
N VAL A 205 -9.91 8.14 10.07
CA VAL A 205 -10.54 7.67 8.84
C VAL A 205 -9.53 7.00 7.91
N TYR A 206 -8.36 7.63 7.70
CA TYR A 206 -7.26 7.06 6.93
C TYR A 206 -6.88 5.67 7.43
N GLY A 207 -6.59 5.55 8.74
CA GLY A 207 -6.20 4.29 9.36
C GLY A 207 -7.28 3.24 9.31
N GLY A 208 -8.53 3.61 9.62
CA GLY A 208 -9.66 2.70 9.59
C GLY A 208 -9.90 2.11 8.19
N LEU A 209 -9.90 2.96 7.15
CA LEU A 209 -10.07 2.52 5.76
C LEU A 209 -8.89 1.70 5.26
N LEU A 210 -7.65 2.12 5.60
CA LEU A 210 -6.44 1.37 5.28
C LEU A 210 -6.53 -0.06 5.83
N GLY A 211 -6.81 -0.22 7.13
CA GLY A 211 -6.89 -1.53 7.75
C GLY A 211 -8.06 -2.38 7.23
N PHE A 212 -9.22 -1.76 7.00
CA PHE A 212 -10.42 -2.46 6.55
C PHE A 212 -10.32 -2.96 5.12
N VAL A 213 -9.88 -2.11 4.19
CA VAL A 213 -9.84 -2.44 2.75
C VAL A 213 -8.68 -3.39 2.45
N SER A 214 -7.54 -3.25 3.12
CA SER A 214 -6.38 -4.13 2.92
C SER A 214 -6.61 -5.60 3.32
N VAL A 215 -7.67 -5.91 4.07
CA VAL A 215 -8.03 -7.30 4.42
C VAL A 215 -9.18 -7.81 3.57
N ARG A 216 -10.15 -6.95 3.24
CA ARG A 216 -11.34 -7.38 2.49
C ARG A 216 -11.06 -7.82 1.04
N LEU A 217 -9.96 -7.36 0.48
CA LEU A 217 -9.45 -7.78 -0.84
C LEU A 217 -8.39 -8.90 -0.73
N GLY A 218 -7.99 -9.25 0.49
CA GLY A 218 -7.03 -10.31 0.80
C GLY A 218 -7.68 -11.64 1.23
N ASP A 219 -8.95 -11.63 1.64
CA ASP A 219 -9.67 -12.81 2.16
C ASP A 219 -10.29 -13.66 1.03
N GLY A 220 -9.57 -13.85 -0.07
CA GLY A 220 -9.79 -14.90 -1.07
C GLY A 220 -9.50 -16.30 -0.50
N ASN A 221 -10.26 -16.68 0.53
CA ASN A 221 -10.58 -18.03 1.00
C ASN A 221 -9.55 -19.16 0.75
N PHE A 222 -8.60 -19.37 1.68
CA PHE A 222 -7.99 -20.68 1.94
C PHE A 222 -8.26 -21.11 3.38
N ASP A 223 -9.54 -21.39 3.66
CA ASP A 223 -9.92 -22.28 4.76
C ASP A 223 -10.47 -23.57 4.12
N ALA A 224 -9.56 -24.40 3.60
CA ALA A 224 -9.84 -25.79 3.26
C ALA A 224 -9.24 -26.68 4.35
N THR A 225 -9.84 -26.64 5.53
CA THR A 225 -9.74 -27.73 6.50
C THR A 225 -10.88 -28.70 6.26
N VAL A 226 -10.65 -29.76 5.47
CA VAL A 226 -11.12 -31.15 5.68
C VAL A 226 -10.21 -32.09 4.87
#